data_AF-A0A3L7ZSP0-F1
#
_entry.id   AF-A0A3L7ZSP0-F1
#
_cell.length_a   1.000
_cell.length_b   1.000
_cell.length_c   1.000
_cell.angle_alpha   90.00
_cell.angle_beta   90.00
_cell.angle_gamma   90.00
#
_symmetry.space_group_name_H-M   'P 1'
#
loop_
_entity.id
_entity.type
_entity.pdbx_description
1 polymer ?
#
loop_
_entity_poly.entity_id
_entity_poly.type
_entity_poly.pdbx_seq_one_letter_code
_entity_poly.pdbx_strand_id
1 'polypeptide(L)'
;MKQILSLFVVSLTFCTACSSFKSNRPERDVTVIVAGDLHFDLPPETDQYYHVVTMNRLPGNFSFPADATPGIAGETVQNVDGVIIAGDMFDKARPEILSLYRKRYETGKGEKTIHFPVYPGFGNHDIDPASDNEADNLAGRAFSLHYLDSTLNDKLAKKEILNLHPSSRSYSWNIGDVHFVQAQRFSGDTAYCESNLNWLANDLKQYASAGNPVVYIQHYGVDPWAIKWWPQDTRNQLFNLLDQYNVAAFLVGHTHEPSLRYYRGYPIYQVNNAWPDEDGNGSFAVLRIKDNTISVASCRWTDDKGNFEVVGPYLNDTLPRSINQEIHYNAFSHNDYWRENPLQDALAFRYNCVEADLWLIDGELYVSHERPEPAPAITFENLYLKPLVARIQANGGKVYPDSDRPFYLMVDCKAQGEEMYKLLKKQMEPYKEYFCSVDNGEYRESAVLFFLSGDRPKNSLPKENSRFTFLDGQIKDLGQGIPASLAPAVSDNYSDFFTWKGEGEMPADQLQKMREIIRKVHDEGKLFRWWGAPDTEQFKRFFIKEGVDLVGADDLNGLYNVLNER
;
A
#
# COMPACT_ATOMS: atom_id res chain seq x y z
N MET A 1 -39.44 74.52 -20.00
CA MET A 1 -38.52 75.22 -20.91
C MET A 1 -37.10 74.99 -20.39
N LYS A 2 -36.29 74.25 -21.15
CA LYS A 2 -34.83 74.02 -21.06
C LYS A 2 -34.10 74.27 -19.72
N GLN A 3 -33.45 73.23 -19.18
CA GLN A 3 -31.99 73.06 -19.33
C GLN A 3 -31.54 71.69 -18.80
N ILE A 4 -30.70 71.05 -19.61
CA ILE A 4 -30.04 69.77 -19.42
C ILE A 4 -28.80 70.01 -18.55
N LEU A 5 -28.62 69.25 -17.47
CA LEU A 5 -27.34 69.12 -16.77
C LEU A 5 -26.79 67.72 -17.02
N SER A 6 -25.73 67.64 -17.82
CA SER A 6 -24.98 66.41 -18.10
C SER A 6 -24.00 66.15 -16.96
N LEU A 7 -24.14 65.01 -16.27
CA LEU A 7 -23.14 64.51 -15.32
C LEU A 7 -22.11 63.68 -16.10
N PHE A 8 -20.87 64.16 -16.18
CA PHE A 8 -19.72 63.39 -16.63
C PHE A 8 -19.27 62.47 -15.48
N VAL A 9 -19.36 61.16 -15.67
CA VAL A 9 -18.71 60.16 -14.81
C VAL A 9 -17.31 59.92 -15.36
N VAL A 10 -16.29 60.29 -14.59
CA VAL A 10 -14.89 59.95 -14.87
C VAL A 10 -14.66 58.52 -14.36
N SER A 11 -14.54 57.55 -15.27
CA SER A 11 -14.04 56.21 -14.95
C SER A 11 -12.53 56.28 -14.73
N LEU A 12 -12.08 56.13 -13.48
CA LEU A 12 -10.69 55.78 -13.17
C LEU A 12 -10.50 54.28 -13.42
N THR A 13 -9.79 53.93 -14.49
CA THR A 13 -9.31 52.58 -14.74
C THR A 13 -8.11 52.30 -13.84
N PHE A 14 -8.29 51.51 -12.77
CA PHE A 14 -7.17 50.95 -12.02
C PHE A 14 -6.57 49.80 -12.84
N CYS A 15 -5.42 50.03 -13.48
CA CYS A 15 -4.56 48.95 -13.97
C CYS A 15 -3.96 48.22 -12.76
N THR A 16 -4.59 47.13 -12.32
CA THR A 16 -3.93 46.14 -11.47
C THR A 16 -2.93 45.37 -12.33
N ALA A 17 -1.66 45.76 -12.25
CA ALA A 17 -0.56 44.93 -12.70
C ALA A 17 -0.55 43.66 -11.84
N CYS A 18 -1.05 42.54 -12.37
CA CYS A 18 -0.81 41.22 -11.81
C CYS A 18 0.68 40.90 -11.98
N SER A 19 1.49 41.24 -10.97
CA SER A 19 2.79 40.61 -10.80
C SER A 19 2.56 39.15 -10.44
N SER A 20 2.71 38.25 -11.41
CA SER A 20 2.85 36.83 -11.13
C SER A 20 4.07 36.64 -10.23
N PHE A 21 3.87 36.33 -8.97
CA PHE A 21 4.92 35.74 -8.15
C PHE A 21 5.28 34.40 -8.79
N LYS A 22 6.29 34.37 -9.67
CA LYS A 22 6.99 33.12 -9.99
C LYS A 22 7.56 32.64 -8.66
N SER A 23 7.14 31.46 -8.20
CA SER A 23 7.78 30.80 -7.08
C SER A 23 9.26 30.65 -7.44
N ASN A 24 10.15 31.18 -6.60
CA ASN A 24 11.60 31.11 -6.78
C ASN A 24 12.15 29.70 -6.46
N ARG A 25 11.33 28.65 -6.62
CA ARG A 25 11.77 27.28 -6.40
C ARG A 25 12.63 26.85 -7.59
N PRO A 26 13.83 26.27 -7.37
CA PRO A 26 14.61 25.72 -8.47
C PRO A 26 13.77 24.71 -9.26
N GLU A 27 13.97 24.66 -10.57
CA GLU A 27 13.36 23.65 -11.44
C GLU A 27 13.86 22.28 -10.98
N ARG A 28 12.92 21.43 -10.53
CA ARG A 28 13.23 20.11 -10.00
C ARG A 28 13.31 19.15 -11.17
N ASP A 29 14.45 18.51 -11.37
CA ASP A 29 14.62 17.40 -12.31
C ASP A 29 15.71 16.48 -11.73
N VAL A 30 15.29 15.49 -10.96
CA VAL A 30 16.17 14.55 -10.28
C VAL A 30 15.94 13.16 -10.87
N THR A 31 17.02 12.51 -11.30
CA THR A 31 16.98 11.13 -11.81
C THR A 31 17.95 10.26 -11.04
N VAL A 32 17.46 9.19 -10.43
CA VAL A 32 18.29 8.21 -9.71
C VAL A 32 18.03 6.80 -10.22
N ILE A 33 19.05 5.97 -10.13
CA ILE A 33 18.93 4.54 -10.34
C ILE A 33 18.78 3.86 -8.97
N VAL A 34 17.93 2.84 -8.90
CA VAL A 34 17.68 2.07 -7.69
C VAL A 34 17.95 0.60 -8.03
N ALA A 35 19.04 0.07 -7.48
CA ALA A 35 19.38 -1.34 -7.57
C ALA A 35 19.15 -1.98 -6.19
N GLY A 36 18.89 -3.27 -6.15
CA GLY A 36 18.80 -4.05 -4.91
C GLY A 36 19.42 -5.40 -5.14
N ASP A 37 19.54 -6.18 -4.08
CA ASP A 37 19.79 -7.61 -4.16
C ASP A 37 20.98 -7.88 -5.09
N LEU A 38 22.13 -7.34 -4.68
CA LEU A 38 23.38 -7.48 -5.40
C LEU A 38 24.07 -8.80 -5.08
N HIS A 39 23.89 -9.33 -3.87
CA HIS A 39 24.43 -10.62 -3.39
C HIS A 39 25.86 -10.92 -3.86
N PHE A 40 26.81 -10.02 -3.59
CA PHE A 40 28.21 -10.34 -3.87
C PHE A 40 28.66 -11.53 -2.99
N ASP A 41 29.07 -12.63 -3.64
CA ASP A 41 29.34 -13.90 -2.95
C ASP A 41 30.71 -14.52 -3.28
N LEU A 42 31.23 -14.41 -4.52
CA LEU A 42 32.47 -15.07 -4.95
C LEU A 42 33.23 -14.30 -6.08
N PRO A 43 34.57 -14.21 -6.03
CA PRO A 43 35.41 -13.72 -7.14
C PRO A 43 35.71 -14.82 -8.19
N PRO A 44 36.27 -14.50 -9.38
CA PRO A 44 36.76 -13.18 -9.83
C PRO A 44 35.72 -12.28 -10.50
N GLU A 45 34.57 -12.79 -10.91
CA GLU A 45 33.55 -12.01 -11.59
C GLU A 45 32.16 -12.61 -11.38
N THR A 46 31.19 -11.72 -11.21
CA THR A 46 29.80 -12.00 -10.87
C THR A 46 28.92 -11.17 -11.83
N ASP A 47 27.69 -11.59 -12.13
CA ASP A 47 26.86 -10.99 -13.19
C ASP A 47 26.49 -9.51 -12.94
N GLN A 48 26.69 -9.00 -11.73
CA GLN A 48 26.45 -7.62 -11.30
C GLN A 48 27.24 -6.59 -12.13
N TYR A 49 28.27 -6.97 -12.90
CA TYR A 49 28.92 -6.04 -13.82
C TYR A 49 28.04 -5.66 -15.02
N TYR A 50 27.13 -6.53 -15.48
CA TYR A 50 26.16 -6.19 -16.53
C TYR A 50 25.24 -5.05 -16.07
N HIS A 51 24.85 -5.09 -14.79
CA HIS A 51 24.16 -4.00 -14.11
C HIS A 51 24.94 -2.68 -14.25
N VAL A 52 26.21 -2.67 -13.86
CA VAL A 52 27.06 -1.47 -13.90
C VAL A 52 27.24 -0.93 -15.31
N VAL A 53 27.55 -1.80 -16.28
CA VAL A 53 27.73 -1.39 -17.69
C VAL A 53 26.44 -0.77 -18.22
N THR A 54 25.29 -1.37 -17.94
CA THR A 54 23.98 -0.88 -18.38
C THR A 54 23.61 0.45 -17.70
N MET A 55 23.80 0.57 -16.39
CA MET A 55 23.56 1.82 -15.65
C MET A 55 24.37 2.99 -16.22
N ASN A 56 25.66 2.75 -16.51
CA ASN A 56 26.54 3.76 -17.11
C ASN A 56 26.09 4.19 -18.53
N ARG A 57 25.24 3.39 -19.20
CA ARG A 57 24.71 3.67 -20.54
C ARG A 57 23.38 4.42 -20.53
N LEU A 58 22.68 4.53 -19.40
CA LEU A 58 21.35 5.18 -19.37
C LEU A 58 21.34 6.62 -19.89
N PRO A 59 22.29 7.51 -19.52
CA PRO A 59 22.30 8.87 -20.02
C PRO A 59 22.33 8.91 -21.55
N GLY A 60 21.33 9.55 -22.15
CA GLY A 60 21.14 9.69 -23.59
C GLY A 60 20.54 8.47 -24.30
N ASN A 61 20.30 7.34 -23.61
CA ASN A 61 19.77 6.12 -24.22
C ASN A 61 18.46 5.64 -23.59
N PHE A 62 18.20 5.92 -22.32
CA PHE A 62 16.97 5.52 -21.63
C PHE A 62 15.87 6.56 -21.82
N SER A 63 14.68 6.13 -22.22
CA SER A 63 13.48 6.98 -22.26
C SER A 63 12.35 6.32 -21.50
N PHE A 64 11.59 7.11 -20.74
CA PHE A 64 10.44 6.60 -20.03
C PHE A 64 9.33 6.16 -21.00
N PRO A 65 8.49 5.17 -20.63
CA PRO A 65 7.34 4.76 -21.42
C PRO A 65 6.40 5.92 -21.80
N ALA A 66 5.67 5.77 -22.90
CA ALA A 66 4.78 6.81 -23.43
C ALA A 66 3.56 7.09 -22.52
N ASP A 67 3.21 6.16 -21.66
CA ASP A 67 2.16 6.23 -20.63
C ASP A 67 2.70 6.68 -19.26
N ALA A 68 3.96 7.13 -19.19
CA ALA A 68 4.49 7.78 -17.99
C ALA A 68 3.80 9.13 -17.71
N THR A 69 4.12 9.75 -16.58
CA THR A 69 3.50 11.04 -16.22
C THR A 69 3.78 12.15 -17.26
N PRO A 70 2.81 13.06 -17.52
CA PRO A 70 3.03 14.17 -18.45
C PRO A 70 4.25 15.01 -18.07
N GLY A 71 5.17 15.21 -19.03
CA GLY A 71 6.44 15.90 -18.79
C GLY A 71 7.64 14.98 -18.55
N ILE A 72 7.41 13.68 -18.29
CA ILE A 72 8.43 12.62 -18.27
C ILE A 72 8.22 11.63 -19.43
N ALA A 73 6.96 11.37 -19.81
CA ALA A 73 6.60 10.45 -20.89
C ALA A 73 7.39 10.67 -22.18
N GLY A 74 8.09 9.61 -22.62
CA GLY A 74 8.92 9.63 -23.83
C GLY A 74 10.18 10.49 -23.76
N GLU A 75 10.45 11.17 -22.64
CA GLU A 75 11.69 11.94 -22.49
C GLU A 75 12.88 11.02 -22.24
N THR A 76 13.98 11.29 -22.94
CA THR A 76 15.25 10.62 -22.74
C THR A 76 15.99 11.21 -21.54
N VAL A 77 16.34 10.37 -20.58
CA VAL A 77 17.16 10.72 -19.41
C VAL A 77 18.52 11.22 -19.89
N GLN A 78 18.87 12.46 -19.54
CA GLN A 78 20.15 13.08 -19.92
C GLN A 78 21.21 12.95 -18.82
N ASN A 79 20.80 12.92 -17.56
CA ASN A 79 21.69 12.88 -16.41
C ASN A 79 21.15 11.88 -15.38
N VAL A 80 22.07 11.29 -14.60
CA VAL A 80 21.75 10.45 -13.44
C VAL A 80 22.51 11.04 -12.25
N ASP A 81 21.77 11.38 -11.20
CA ASP A 81 22.28 12.07 -10.01
C ASP A 81 22.84 11.12 -8.95
N GLY A 82 22.50 9.83 -9.02
CA GLY A 82 23.02 8.83 -8.12
C GLY A 82 22.45 7.44 -8.33
N VAL A 83 23.07 6.47 -7.66
CA VAL A 83 22.65 5.07 -7.58
C VAL A 83 22.38 4.74 -6.12
N ILE A 84 21.18 4.24 -5.84
CA ILE A 84 20.75 3.84 -4.51
C ILE A 84 20.72 2.32 -4.46
N ILE A 85 21.26 1.74 -3.39
CA ILE A 85 21.18 0.30 -3.13
C ILE A 85 20.08 0.02 -2.10
N ALA A 86 19.06 -0.73 -2.49
CA ALA A 86 17.90 -1.12 -1.70
C ALA A 86 18.12 -2.44 -0.93
N GLY A 87 19.33 -2.64 -0.41
CA GLY A 87 19.70 -3.78 0.41
C GLY A 87 20.39 -4.93 -0.34
N ASP A 88 20.78 -5.93 0.46
CA ASP A 88 21.50 -7.15 0.09
C ASP A 88 22.70 -6.93 -0.82
N MET A 89 23.67 -6.17 -0.29
CA MET A 89 24.94 -5.93 -0.97
C MET A 89 25.82 -7.17 -0.99
N PHE A 90 25.89 -7.90 0.13
CA PHE A 90 26.79 -9.03 0.32
C PHE A 90 26.01 -10.28 0.71
N ASP A 91 26.25 -11.37 -0.02
CA ASP A 91 25.85 -12.70 0.41
C ASP A 91 26.91 -13.28 1.37
N LYS A 92 28.17 -12.92 1.11
CA LYS A 92 29.32 -13.28 1.93
C LYS A 92 30.19 -12.06 2.20
N ALA A 93 30.53 -11.86 3.46
CA ALA A 93 31.29 -10.70 3.92
C ALA A 93 32.79 -11.02 4.08
N ARG A 94 33.53 -11.03 2.97
CA ARG A 94 34.99 -11.30 2.94
C ARG A 94 35.78 -10.16 2.26
N PRO A 95 37.06 -9.94 2.60
CA PRO A 95 37.86 -8.86 2.01
C PRO A 95 37.95 -8.87 0.48
N GLU A 96 38.07 -10.05 -0.14
CA GLU A 96 38.13 -10.21 -1.59
C GLU A 96 36.80 -9.88 -2.28
N ILE A 97 35.68 -10.15 -1.62
CA ILE A 97 34.33 -9.84 -2.09
C ILE A 97 34.09 -8.34 -1.99
N LEU A 98 34.45 -7.72 -0.87
CA LEU A 98 34.41 -6.27 -0.73
C LEU A 98 35.28 -5.60 -1.80
N SER A 99 36.48 -6.11 -2.07
CA SER A 99 37.34 -5.59 -3.15
C SER A 99 36.65 -5.65 -4.52
N LEU A 100 35.90 -6.72 -4.80
CA LEU A 100 35.11 -6.82 -6.02
C LEU A 100 33.95 -5.82 -6.03
N TYR A 101 33.18 -5.73 -4.94
CA TYR A 101 32.12 -4.72 -4.79
C TYR A 101 32.65 -3.31 -5.05
N ARG A 102 33.77 -2.93 -4.43
CA ARG A 102 34.38 -1.60 -4.61
C ARG A 102 34.72 -1.32 -6.07
N LYS A 103 35.24 -2.31 -6.80
CA LYS A 103 35.53 -2.16 -8.23
C LYS A 103 34.28 -1.98 -9.11
N ARG A 104 33.10 -2.35 -8.61
CA ARG A 104 31.82 -2.27 -9.32
C ARG A 104 31.01 -1.04 -8.89
N TYR A 105 30.78 -0.88 -7.59
CA TYR A 105 29.81 0.04 -6.99
C TYR A 105 30.40 1.15 -6.13
N GLU A 106 31.73 1.25 -5.94
CA GLU A 106 32.32 2.53 -5.52
C GLU A 106 32.60 3.39 -6.75
N THR A 107 32.16 4.65 -6.71
CA THR A 107 32.23 5.58 -7.84
C THR A 107 33.66 5.71 -8.36
N GLY A 108 33.85 5.51 -9.66
CA GLY A 108 35.18 5.49 -10.25
C GLY A 108 35.18 5.60 -11.76
N LYS A 109 36.31 5.23 -12.37
CA LYS A 109 36.51 5.25 -13.82
C LYS A 109 36.60 3.82 -14.34
N GLY A 110 36.15 3.60 -15.57
CA GLY A 110 36.22 2.30 -16.25
C GLY A 110 34.84 1.77 -16.58
N GLU A 111 34.75 0.89 -17.57
CA GLU A 111 33.47 0.42 -18.09
C GLU A 111 32.67 -0.38 -17.06
N LYS A 112 33.35 -1.23 -16.27
CA LYS A 112 32.75 -2.07 -15.23
C LYS A 112 32.74 -1.42 -13.84
N THR A 113 32.94 -0.10 -13.75
CA THR A 113 32.89 0.65 -12.49
C THR A 113 31.83 1.73 -12.63
N ILE A 114 30.97 1.89 -11.63
CA ILE A 114 29.87 2.85 -11.69
C ILE A 114 30.39 4.29 -11.70
N HIS A 115 29.81 5.15 -12.55
CA HIS A 115 30.26 6.54 -12.71
C HIS A 115 29.52 7.54 -11.83
N PHE A 116 28.43 7.11 -11.19
CA PHE A 116 27.56 7.97 -10.39
C PHE A 116 27.84 7.81 -8.89
N PRO A 117 27.52 8.82 -8.06
CA PRO A 117 27.53 8.67 -6.60
C PRO A 117 26.67 7.50 -6.14
N VAL A 118 27.21 6.66 -5.27
CA VAL A 118 26.47 5.50 -4.72
C VAL A 118 26.07 5.71 -3.26
N TYR A 119 24.84 5.36 -2.96
CA TYR A 119 24.22 5.40 -1.63
C TYR A 119 23.90 3.96 -1.20
N PRO A 120 24.79 3.31 -0.41
CA PRO A 120 24.65 1.91 -0.01
C PRO A 120 23.51 1.70 0.99
N GLY A 121 22.86 0.56 0.92
CA GLY A 121 21.82 0.13 1.86
C GLY A 121 21.95 -1.35 2.15
N PHE A 122 21.63 -1.73 3.38
CA PHE A 122 21.69 -3.10 3.88
C PHE A 122 20.35 -3.79 3.84
N GLY A 123 20.39 -5.06 3.45
CA GLY A 123 19.28 -6.00 3.55
C GLY A 123 19.54 -7.06 4.60
N ASN A 124 18.81 -8.17 4.53
CA ASN A 124 18.96 -9.24 5.51
C ASN A 124 20.27 -10.01 5.35
N HIS A 125 20.80 -10.22 4.15
CA HIS A 125 22.08 -10.92 3.97
C HIS A 125 23.27 -10.09 4.47
N ASP A 126 23.15 -8.76 4.49
CA ASP A 126 24.22 -7.91 5.05
C ASP A 126 24.31 -7.97 6.57
N ILE A 127 23.16 -8.13 7.24
CA ILE A 127 23.06 -8.22 8.70
C ILE A 127 23.20 -9.67 9.16
N ASP A 128 22.61 -10.60 8.44
CA ASP A 128 22.54 -12.03 8.74
C ASP A 128 23.06 -12.83 7.53
N PRO A 129 24.36 -12.73 7.20
CA PRO A 129 24.91 -13.40 6.02
C PRO A 129 24.73 -14.91 6.14
N ALA A 130 24.35 -15.58 5.05
CA ALA A 130 23.95 -16.97 5.06
C ALA A 130 25.17 -17.93 5.19
N SER A 131 25.58 -18.24 6.42
CA SER A 131 26.46 -19.38 6.72
C SER A 131 25.77 -20.38 7.66
N ASP A 132 26.07 -21.66 7.47
CA ASP A 132 25.68 -22.77 8.36
C ASP A 132 26.34 -22.68 9.76
N ASN A 133 27.19 -21.67 9.98
CA ASN A 133 27.94 -21.45 11.21
C ASN A 133 27.66 -20.05 11.80
N GLU A 134 27.10 -20.03 13.01
CA GLU A 134 26.74 -18.81 13.75
C GLU A 134 27.93 -17.85 13.96
N ALA A 135 29.14 -18.39 14.19
CA ALA A 135 30.33 -17.57 14.38
C ALA A 135 30.74 -16.82 13.09
N ASP A 136 30.55 -17.46 11.94
CA ASP A 136 30.82 -16.85 10.64
C ASP A 136 29.77 -15.79 10.31
N ASN A 137 28.51 -15.99 10.71
CA ASN A 137 27.44 -14.99 10.57
C ASN A 137 27.76 -13.73 11.38
N LEU A 138 28.20 -13.89 12.64
CA LEU A 138 28.58 -12.76 13.49
C LEU A 138 29.81 -12.01 12.94
N ALA A 139 30.83 -12.74 12.47
CA ALA A 139 32.01 -12.13 11.87
C ALA A 139 31.66 -11.39 10.57
N GLY A 140 30.80 -11.98 9.74
CA GLY A 140 30.31 -11.38 8.51
C GLY A 140 29.49 -10.12 8.76
N ARG A 141 28.56 -10.15 9.73
CA ARG A 141 27.82 -8.97 10.17
C ARG A 141 28.77 -7.86 10.61
N ALA A 142 29.72 -8.16 11.49
CA ALA A 142 30.68 -7.17 11.99
C ALA A 142 31.50 -6.54 10.85
N PHE A 143 31.87 -7.33 9.85
CA PHE A 143 32.55 -6.86 8.65
C PHE A 143 31.68 -5.90 7.84
N SER A 144 30.44 -6.27 7.53
CA SER A 144 29.49 -5.42 6.81
C SER A 144 29.27 -4.10 7.56
N LEU A 145 28.94 -4.16 8.85
CA LEU A 145 28.73 -2.97 9.68
C LEU A 145 29.96 -2.04 9.68
N HIS A 146 31.16 -2.59 9.80
CA HIS A 146 32.40 -1.80 9.77
C HIS A 146 32.60 -1.10 8.42
N TYR A 147 32.32 -1.79 7.31
CA TYR A 147 32.39 -1.20 5.97
C TYR A 147 31.44 0.01 5.83
N LEU A 148 30.19 -0.14 6.26
CA LEU A 148 29.20 0.93 6.14
C LEU A 148 29.51 2.08 7.11
N ASP A 149 29.96 1.80 8.33
CA ASP A 149 30.42 2.84 9.26
C ASP A 149 31.53 3.69 8.63
N SER A 150 32.54 3.07 8.04
CA SER A 150 33.62 3.79 7.35
C SER A 150 33.08 4.65 6.20
N THR A 151 32.22 4.06 5.36
CA THR A 151 31.69 4.72 4.16
C THR A 151 30.81 5.91 4.51
N LEU A 152 29.89 5.75 5.47
CA LEU A 152 28.96 6.81 5.86
C LEU A 152 29.64 7.93 6.64
N ASN A 153 30.62 7.63 7.50
CA ASN A 153 31.39 8.67 8.18
C ASN A 153 32.21 9.51 7.18
N ASP A 154 32.80 8.88 6.17
CA ASP A 154 33.51 9.60 5.10
C ASP A 154 32.55 10.48 4.29
N LYS A 155 31.36 9.97 3.94
CA LYS A 155 30.32 10.73 3.24
C LYS A 155 29.83 11.91 4.08
N LEU A 156 29.64 11.72 5.38
CA LEU A 156 29.22 12.78 6.30
C LEU A 156 30.29 13.86 6.42
N ALA A 157 31.56 13.47 6.56
CA ALA A 157 32.69 14.40 6.62
C ALA A 157 32.84 15.23 5.33
N LYS A 158 32.53 14.63 4.17
CA LYS A 158 32.49 15.30 2.86
C LYS A 158 31.20 16.08 2.60
N LYS A 159 30.22 16.02 3.49
CA LYS A 159 28.87 16.60 3.34
C LYS A 159 28.10 16.06 2.12
N GLU A 160 28.38 14.82 1.73
CA GLU A 160 27.61 14.09 0.73
C GLU A 160 26.28 13.59 1.31
N ILE A 161 26.23 13.37 2.63
CA ILE A 161 25.01 13.07 3.39
C ILE A 161 24.81 14.14 4.48
N LEU A 162 23.56 14.32 4.92
CA LEU A 162 23.15 15.37 5.85
C LEU A 162 23.05 14.89 7.29
N ASN A 163 22.55 13.67 7.48
CA ASN A 163 22.27 13.12 8.79
C ASN A 163 22.55 11.62 8.80
N LEU A 164 22.99 11.13 9.96
CA LEU A 164 23.36 9.73 10.18
C LEU A 164 22.89 9.33 11.57
N HIS A 165 22.17 8.21 11.65
CA HIS A 165 21.87 7.50 12.88
C HIS A 165 22.95 6.44 13.12
N PRO A 166 23.91 6.65 14.04
CA PRO A 166 25.07 5.76 14.14
C PRO A 166 24.71 4.31 14.49
N SER A 167 23.64 4.10 15.26
CA SER A 167 23.25 2.78 15.73
C SER A 167 22.71 1.90 14.58
N SER A 168 21.71 2.39 13.84
CA SER A 168 21.12 1.64 12.71
C SER A 168 21.86 1.84 11.39
N ARG A 169 22.81 2.78 11.33
CA ARG A 169 23.39 3.31 10.08
C ARG A 169 22.36 3.89 9.12
N SER A 170 21.15 4.22 9.56
CA SER A 170 20.20 4.93 8.69
C SER A 170 20.69 6.34 8.44
N TYR A 171 20.51 6.87 7.24
CA TYR A 171 21.05 8.16 6.86
C TYR A 171 20.18 8.86 5.83
N SER A 172 20.39 10.16 5.67
CA SER A 172 19.63 10.97 4.73
C SER A 172 20.52 11.94 3.97
N TRP A 173 20.08 12.35 2.78
CA TRP A 173 20.76 13.31 1.92
C TRP A 173 19.74 14.06 1.06
N ASN A 174 20.20 15.11 0.36
CA ASN A 174 19.37 15.84 -0.59
C ASN A 174 20.00 15.81 -1.97
N ILE A 175 19.16 15.73 -3.00
CA ILE A 175 19.52 16.07 -4.39
C ILE A 175 18.57 17.19 -4.81
N GLY A 176 19.11 18.38 -5.04
CA GLY A 176 18.30 19.58 -5.18
C GLY A 176 17.45 19.81 -3.92
N ASP A 177 16.13 19.86 -4.10
CA ASP A 177 15.15 19.99 -3.01
C ASP A 177 14.43 18.68 -2.66
N VAL A 178 14.81 17.56 -3.28
CA VAL A 178 14.30 16.21 -2.94
C VAL A 178 15.12 15.65 -1.79
N HIS A 179 14.45 15.21 -0.74
CA HIS A 179 15.03 14.59 0.44
C HIS A 179 14.97 13.08 0.32
N PHE A 180 16.10 12.42 0.55
CA PHE A 180 16.24 10.97 0.46
C PHE A 180 16.58 10.39 1.83
N VAL A 181 15.98 9.25 2.17
CA VAL A 181 16.22 8.53 3.42
C VAL A 181 16.49 7.07 3.12
N GLN A 182 17.63 6.54 3.60
CA GLN A 182 17.95 5.12 3.60
C GLN A 182 17.82 4.56 5.01
N ALA A 183 16.80 3.73 5.23
CA ALA A 183 16.46 3.13 6.53
C ALA A 183 17.04 1.73 6.76
N GLN A 184 17.86 1.22 5.85
CA GLN A 184 18.47 -0.12 5.86
C GLN A 184 17.40 -1.21 5.71
N ARG A 185 17.38 -2.26 6.56
CA ARG A 185 16.41 -3.36 6.43
C ARG A 185 14.96 -2.86 6.49
N PHE A 186 14.62 -2.15 7.56
CA PHE A 186 13.35 -1.46 7.74
C PHE A 186 13.42 -0.46 8.90
N SER A 187 12.57 0.56 8.88
CA SER A 187 12.47 1.47 10.02
C SER A 187 11.89 0.79 11.25
N GLY A 188 12.52 1.04 12.40
CA GLY A 188 12.17 0.46 13.68
C GLY A 188 12.71 -0.94 13.94
N ASP A 189 13.65 -1.41 13.13
CA ASP A 189 14.41 -2.63 13.40
C ASP A 189 15.21 -2.49 14.69
N THR A 190 15.12 -3.51 15.55
CA THR A 190 15.85 -3.59 16.82
C THR A 190 16.66 -4.87 16.96
N ALA A 191 16.77 -5.68 15.90
CA ALA A 191 17.45 -6.98 16.01
C ALA A 191 18.98 -6.84 16.11
N TYR A 192 19.55 -5.75 15.59
CA TYR A 192 21.00 -5.49 15.61
C TYR A 192 21.37 -4.06 16.02
N CYS A 193 20.39 -3.18 16.26
CA CYS A 193 20.60 -1.77 16.52
C CYS A 193 19.47 -1.16 17.38
N GLU A 194 19.62 0.12 17.74
CA GLU A 194 18.54 0.92 18.29
C GLU A 194 17.55 1.34 17.19
N SER A 195 16.26 1.35 17.51
CA SER A 195 15.21 1.79 16.59
C SER A 195 15.48 3.20 16.05
N ASN A 196 15.44 3.34 14.72
CA ASN A 196 15.66 4.61 14.03
C ASN A 196 14.42 5.51 13.94
N LEU A 197 13.26 5.12 14.46
CA LEU A 197 12.00 5.84 14.23
C LEU A 197 12.01 7.27 14.78
N ASN A 198 12.58 7.46 15.97
CA ASN A 198 12.72 8.81 16.56
C ASN A 198 13.72 9.67 15.78
N TRP A 199 14.80 9.06 15.29
CA TRP A 199 15.75 9.74 14.43
C TRP A 199 15.08 10.16 13.11
N LEU A 200 14.34 9.25 12.48
CA LEU A 200 13.62 9.50 11.23
C LEU A 200 12.61 10.63 11.37
N ALA A 201 11.84 10.64 12.48
CA ALA A 201 10.88 11.70 12.74
C ALA A 201 11.55 13.08 12.86
N ASN A 202 12.71 13.16 13.49
CA ASN A 202 13.48 14.40 13.59
C ASN A 202 14.09 14.81 12.25
N ASP A 203 14.60 13.85 11.48
CA ASP A 203 15.18 14.05 10.16
C ASP A 203 14.17 14.63 9.17
N LEU A 204 13.01 13.98 9.03
CA LEU A 204 11.92 14.45 8.17
C LEU A 204 11.38 15.81 8.63
N LYS A 205 11.27 16.02 9.95
CA LYS A 205 10.87 17.33 10.49
C LYS A 205 11.84 18.44 10.10
N GLN A 206 13.14 18.13 10.08
CA GLN A 206 14.17 19.10 9.78
C GLN A 206 14.27 19.40 8.27
N TYR A 207 14.17 18.37 7.42
CA TYR A 207 14.50 18.48 6.00
C TYR A 207 13.30 18.38 5.05
N ALA A 208 12.15 17.91 5.53
CA ALA A 208 10.95 17.70 4.69
C ALA A 208 9.72 18.53 5.10
N SER A 209 9.69 19.15 6.29
CA SER A 209 8.52 19.92 6.75
C SER A 209 8.13 21.14 5.91
N ALA A 210 9.02 21.63 5.02
CA ALA A 210 8.68 22.70 4.08
C ALA A 210 7.92 22.19 2.82
N GLY A 211 7.53 20.91 2.81
CA GLY A 211 6.87 20.25 1.69
C GLY A 211 7.84 19.73 0.63
N ASN A 212 9.10 19.52 1.00
CA ASN A 212 10.07 18.86 0.13
C ASN A 212 9.61 17.43 -0.19
N PRO A 213 9.79 16.95 -1.43
CA PRO A 213 9.53 15.56 -1.76
C PRO A 213 10.44 14.63 -0.96
N VAL A 214 9.89 13.51 -0.48
CA VAL A 214 10.63 12.49 0.26
C VAL A 214 10.71 11.21 -0.57
N VAL A 215 11.91 10.76 -0.87
CA VAL A 215 12.16 9.40 -1.39
C VAL A 215 12.62 8.56 -0.21
N TYR A 216 11.81 7.57 0.15
CA TYR A 216 12.08 6.70 1.28
C TYR A 216 12.51 5.32 0.77
N ILE A 217 13.61 4.81 1.31
CA ILE A 217 14.20 3.53 0.91
C ILE A 217 14.44 2.65 2.13
N GLN A 218 14.08 1.39 2.02
CA GLN A 218 14.51 0.31 2.91
C GLN A 218 14.57 -1.00 2.12
N HIS A 219 15.03 -2.10 2.69
CA HIS A 219 15.11 -3.36 1.97
C HIS A 219 13.79 -4.14 1.98
N TYR A 220 13.15 -4.28 3.14
CA TYR A 220 11.92 -5.06 3.28
C TYR A 220 10.69 -4.31 2.77
N GLY A 221 9.92 -4.97 1.91
CA GLY A 221 8.63 -4.50 1.41
C GLY A 221 7.45 -4.93 2.26
N VAL A 222 6.27 -4.94 1.63
CA VAL A 222 5.05 -5.55 2.17
C VAL A 222 4.72 -6.87 1.46
N ASP A 223 5.74 -7.50 0.87
CA ASP A 223 5.65 -8.83 0.32
C ASP A 223 5.44 -9.89 1.44
N PRO A 224 4.90 -11.08 1.11
CA PRO A 224 4.57 -12.12 2.09
C PRO A 224 5.75 -12.64 2.93
N TRP A 225 7.00 -12.33 2.56
CA TRP A 225 8.17 -12.75 3.32
C TRP A 225 8.59 -11.64 4.29
N ALA A 226 8.81 -10.45 3.76
CA ALA A 226 9.18 -9.27 4.54
C ALA A 226 8.25 -8.98 5.71
N ILE A 227 6.92 -9.13 5.52
CA ILE A 227 5.94 -8.83 6.58
C ILE A 227 6.03 -9.73 7.80
N LYS A 228 6.66 -10.90 7.67
CA LYS A 228 6.95 -11.81 8.80
C LYS A 228 8.07 -11.27 9.69
N TRP A 229 9.00 -10.52 9.10
CA TRP A 229 10.15 -9.93 9.81
C TRP A 229 10.00 -8.45 10.10
N TRP A 230 9.07 -7.75 9.43
CA TRP A 230 8.74 -6.35 9.68
C TRP A 230 7.38 -6.24 10.41
N PRO A 231 7.39 -6.09 11.76
CA PRO A 231 6.18 -6.16 12.55
C PRO A 231 5.16 -5.09 12.15
N GLN A 232 3.87 -5.44 12.21
CA GLN A 232 2.79 -4.56 11.79
C GLN A 232 2.74 -3.24 12.58
N ASP A 233 2.98 -3.28 13.90
CA ASP A 233 3.00 -2.06 14.72
C ASP A 233 4.09 -1.09 14.25
N THR A 234 5.26 -1.62 13.91
CA THR A 234 6.37 -0.83 13.40
C THR A 234 6.08 -0.29 12.00
N ARG A 235 5.46 -1.09 11.12
CA ARG A 235 4.92 -0.64 9.83
C ARG A 235 3.96 0.54 10.01
N ASN A 236 2.95 0.36 10.86
CA ASN A 236 1.96 1.39 11.14
C ASN A 236 2.61 2.68 11.66
N GLN A 237 3.60 2.58 12.56
CA GLN A 237 4.34 3.74 13.07
C GLN A 237 5.08 4.48 11.95
N LEU A 238 5.76 3.78 11.05
CA LEU A 238 6.42 4.39 9.89
C LEU A 238 5.39 5.13 9.02
N PHE A 239 4.31 4.47 8.62
CA PHE A 239 3.35 5.09 7.71
C PHE A 239 2.57 6.25 8.37
N ASN A 240 2.29 6.18 9.68
CA ASN A 240 1.74 7.32 10.43
C ASN A 240 2.68 8.54 10.43
N LEU A 241 3.99 8.30 10.43
CA LEU A 241 4.98 9.37 10.28
C LEU A 241 5.00 9.90 8.85
N LEU A 242 5.05 9.01 7.86
CA LEU A 242 5.09 9.36 6.43
C LEU A 242 3.85 10.12 5.95
N ASP A 243 2.67 9.86 6.53
CA ASP A 243 1.41 10.58 6.25
C ASP A 243 1.49 12.10 6.42
N GLN A 244 2.51 12.59 7.12
CA GLN A 244 2.73 14.00 7.39
C GLN A 244 3.62 14.70 6.35
N TYR A 245 4.13 13.97 5.35
CA TYR A 245 5.14 14.46 4.41
C TYR A 245 4.79 14.12 2.95
N ASN A 246 5.42 14.83 2.01
CA ASN A 246 5.24 14.63 0.58
C ASN A 246 6.07 13.44 0.08
N VAL A 247 5.68 12.21 0.41
CA VAL A 247 6.37 11.00 -0.06
C VAL A 247 6.21 10.85 -1.57
N ALA A 248 7.32 10.98 -2.29
CA ALA A 248 7.40 10.85 -3.73
C ALA A 248 7.59 9.40 -4.19
N ALA A 249 8.37 8.61 -3.45
CA ALA A 249 8.54 7.20 -3.74
C ALA A 249 8.90 6.42 -2.47
N PHE A 250 8.41 5.19 -2.38
CA PHE A 250 8.83 4.20 -1.40
C PHE A 250 9.45 3.04 -2.18
N LEU A 251 10.75 2.81 -1.99
CA LEU A 251 11.55 1.88 -2.77
C LEU A 251 12.09 0.74 -1.89
N VAL A 252 11.97 -0.51 -2.36
CA VAL A 252 12.39 -1.71 -1.63
C VAL A 252 13.11 -2.73 -2.51
N GLY A 253 13.89 -3.65 -1.91
CA GLY A 253 14.52 -4.83 -2.56
C GLY A 253 13.88 -6.11 -2.03
N HIS A 254 14.61 -7.22 -1.84
CA HIS A 254 14.26 -8.46 -1.10
C HIS A 254 13.68 -9.62 -1.92
N THR A 255 12.73 -9.39 -2.83
CA THR A 255 12.01 -10.51 -3.47
C THR A 255 12.69 -11.07 -4.71
N HIS A 256 13.76 -10.44 -5.19
CA HIS A 256 14.41 -10.78 -6.47
C HIS A 256 13.43 -10.78 -7.66
N GLU A 257 12.36 -10.01 -7.56
CA GLU A 257 11.37 -9.84 -8.62
C GLU A 257 10.83 -8.41 -8.53
N PRO A 258 10.73 -7.69 -9.65
CA PRO A 258 10.23 -6.34 -9.63
C PRO A 258 8.71 -6.37 -9.46
N SER A 259 8.19 -5.65 -8.46
CA SER A 259 6.75 -5.64 -8.17
C SER A 259 6.28 -4.28 -7.66
N LEU A 260 4.98 -4.01 -7.82
CA LEU A 260 4.34 -2.83 -7.26
C LEU A 260 3.30 -3.28 -6.24
N ARG A 261 3.61 -3.11 -4.97
CA ARG A 261 2.71 -3.43 -3.85
C ARG A 261 2.16 -2.16 -3.24
N TYR A 262 1.13 -2.31 -2.42
CA TYR A 262 0.48 -1.16 -1.79
C TYR A 262 0.32 -1.39 -0.29
N TYR A 263 0.56 -0.34 0.49
CA TYR A 263 0.27 -0.33 1.91
C TYR A 263 -0.35 1.00 2.29
N ARG A 264 -1.60 0.97 2.78
CA ARG A 264 -2.36 2.19 3.12
C ARG A 264 -2.47 3.19 1.95
N GLY A 265 -2.60 2.66 0.73
CA GLY A 265 -2.58 3.42 -0.52
C GLY A 265 -1.18 3.80 -1.01
N TYR A 266 -0.10 3.61 -0.23
CA TYR A 266 1.27 3.87 -0.68
C TYR A 266 1.74 2.82 -1.69
N PRO A 267 2.02 3.18 -2.96
CA PRO A 267 2.79 2.31 -3.82
C PRO A 267 4.18 2.13 -3.22
N ILE A 268 4.56 0.88 -3.11
CA ILE A 268 5.86 0.40 -2.67
C ILE A 268 6.43 -0.31 -3.89
N TYR A 269 7.44 0.32 -4.48
CA TYR A 269 8.09 -0.18 -5.69
C TYR A 269 9.25 -1.09 -5.27
N GLN A 270 9.13 -2.36 -5.63
CA GLN A 270 10.13 -3.38 -5.38
C GLN A 270 11.04 -3.49 -6.60
N VAL A 271 12.34 -3.30 -6.39
CA VAL A 271 13.35 -3.46 -7.44
C VAL A 271 13.79 -4.92 -7.54
N ASN A 272 14.31 -5.29 -8.69
CA ASN A 272 14.78 -6.63 -8.96
C ASN A 272 16.22 -6.86 -8.43
N ASN A 273 16.70 -8.09 -8.56
CA ASN A 273 18.08 -8.50 -8.35
C ASN A 273 19.00 -8.22 -9.55
N ALA A 274 20.30 -8.32 -9.31
CA ALA A 274 21.33 -7.92 -10.27
C ALA A 274 21.90 -9.06 -11.16
N TRP A 275 21.35 -10.28 -11.09
CA TRP A 275 21.76 -11.44 -11.89
C TRP A 275 20.55 -12.09 -12.59
N PRO A 276 20.74 -12.99 -13.57
CA PRO A 276 19.63 -13.69 -14.20
C PRO A 276 18.91 -14.65 -13.26
N ASP A 277 17.59 -14.52 -13.17
CA ASP A 277 16.72 -15.41 -12.38
C ASP A 277 15.55 -15.93 -13.24
N GLU A 278 14.54 -16.54 -12.61
CA GLU A 278 13.35 -17.07 -13.29
C GLU A 278 12.59 -16.03 -14.13
N ASP A 279 12.67 -14.75 -13.75
CA ASP A 279 12.02 -13.62 -14.42
C ASP A 279 12.85 -13.02 -15.59
N GLY A 280 14.05 -13.56 -15.84
CA GLY A 280 14.95 -13.17 -16.92
C GLY A 280 16.27 -12.59 -16.41
N ASN A 281 16.91 -11.74 -17.21
CA ASN A 281 18.13 -11.05 -16.78
C ASN A 281 17.85 -10.09 -15.62
N GLY A 282 18.87 -9.82 -14.80
CA GLY A 282 18.77 -8.86 -13.69
C GLY A 282 18.33 -7.47 -14.16
N SER A 283 17.69 -6.72 -13.27
CA SER A 283 17.16 -5.40 -13.59
C SER A 283 17.24 -4.43 -12.41
N PHE A 284 17.17 -3.13 -12.72
CA PHE A 284 17.14 -2.06 -11.74
C PHE A 284 16.05 -1.06 -12.11
N ALA A 285 15.60 -0.25 -11.15
CA ALA A 285 14.62 0.80 -11.41
C ALA A 285 15.28 2.15 -11.71
N VAL A 286 14.62 2.95 -12.54
CA VAL A 286 14.98 4.35 -12.80
C VAL A 286 13.84 5.22 -12.28
N LEU A 287 14.11 6.01 -11.24
CA LEU A 287 13.19 7.01 -10.69
C LEU A 287 13.54 8.38 -11.26
N ARG A 288 12.55 9.08 -11.80
CA ARG A 288 12.66 10.50 -12.15
C ARG A 288 11.57 11.31 -11.46
N ILE A 289 11.98 12.41 -10.85
CA ILE A 289 11.09 13.41 -10.24
C ILE A 289 11.36 14.72 -10.97
N LYS A 290 10.38 15.16 -11.76
CA LYS A 290 10.46 16.40 -12.53
C LYS A 290 9.29 17.30 -12.18
N ASP A 291 9.56 18.52 -11.78
CA ASP A 291 8.56 19.41 -11.16
C ASP A 291 7.79 18.67 -10.05
N ASN A 292 6.50 18.41 -10.25
CA ASN A 292 5.67 17.64 -9.33
C ASN A 292 5.29 16.27 -9.88
N THR A 293 5.87 15.81 -10.99
CA THR A 293 5.57 14.50 -11.58
C THR A 293 6.65 13.49 -11.24
N ILE A 294 6.24 12.26 -10.99
CA ILE A 294 7.09 11.15 -10.58
C ILE A 294 6.84 10.00 -11.55
N SER A 295 7.93 9.41 -12.04
CA SER A 295 7.85 8.14 -12.76
C SER A 295 8.97 7.20 -12.34
N VAL A 296 8.63 5.91 -12.19
CA VAL A 296 9.57 4.81 -11.97
C VAL A 296 9.32 3.75 -13.02
N ALA A 297 10.40 3.26 -13.64
CA ALA A 297 10.35 2.16 -14.58
C ALA A 297 11.55 1.24 -14.40
N SER A 298 11.34 -0.07 -14.59
CA SER A 298 12.41 -1.06 -14.53
C SER A 298 13.17 -1.14 -15.85
N CYS A 299 14.47 -1.36 -15.75
CA CYS A 299 15.41 -1.48 -16.85
C CYS A 299 16.16 -2.80 -16.71
N ARG A 300 15.92 -3.72 -17.64
CA ARG A 300 16.54 -5.05 -17.67
C ARG A 300 17.63 -5.09 -18.73
N TRP A 301 18.83 -5.53 -18.36
CA TRP A 301 19.93 -5.62 -19.33
C TRP A 301 19.70 -6.80 -20.28
N THR A 302 20.17 -6.68 -21.53
CA THR A 302 19.98 -7.70 -22.56
C THR A 302 21.28 -8.32 -23.03
N ASP A 303 22.42 -7.65 -22.86
CA ASP A 303 23.73 -8.17 -23.24
C ASP A 303 24.90 -7.54 -22.46
N ASP A 304 26.11 -7.98 -22.79
CA ASP A 304 27.38 -7.55 -22.20
C ASP A 304 27.85 -6.16 -22.62
N LYS A 305 27.16 -5.52 -23.57
CA LYS A 305 27.49 -4.18 -24.09
C LYS A 305 26.70 -3.07 -23.42
N GLY A 306 25.82 -3.43 -22.50
CA GLY A 306 24.93 -2.52 -21.79
C GLY A 306 23.70 -2.12 -22.59
N ASN A 307 23.26 -2.96 -23.55
CA ASN A 307 21.92 -2.83 -24.12
C ASN A 307 20.88 -3.28 -23.08
N PHE A 308 19.67 -2.72 -23.17
CA PHE A 308 18.61 -2.97 -22.22
C PHE A 308 17.22 -2.83 -22.85
N GLU A 309 16.24 -3.32 -22.11
CA GLU A 309 14.82 -3.08 -22.36
C GLU A 309 14.14 -2.48 -21.13
N VAL A 310 13.11 -1.67 -21.37
CA VAL A 310 12.26 -1.10 -20.33
C VAL A 310 11.12 -2.06 -20.08
N VAL A 311 10.97 -2.52 -18.84
CA VAL A 311 10.00 -3.55 -18.45
C VAL A 311 9.16 -3.06 -17.28
N GLY A 312 7.96 -3.65 -17.15
CA GLY A 312 7.11 -3.42 -15.99
C GLY A 312 7.75 -3.96 -14.69
N PRO A 313 7.25 -3.55 -13.52
CA PRO A 313 6.13 -2.64 -13.31
C PRO A 313 6.50 -1.17 -13.62
N TYR A 314 5.49 -0.32 -13.72
CA TYR A 314 5.64 1.13 -13.87
C TYR A 314 4.89 1.82 -12.74
N LEU A 315 5.48 2.87 -12.19
CA LEU A 315 4.81 3.74 -11.22
C LEU A 315 4.80 5.16 -11.77
N ASN A 316 3.62 5.78 -11.75
CA ASN A 316 3.39 7.15 -12.17
C ASN A 316 2.60 7.85 -11.06
N ASP A 317 3.11 8.97 -10.55
CA ASP A 317 2.47 9.70 -9.45
C ASP A 317 2.74 11.21 -9.54
N THR A 318 2.09 12.02 -8.71
CA THR A 318 2.26 13.47 -8.65
C THR A 318 2.31 14.00 -7.21
N LEU A 319 2.95 15.17 -7.05
CA LEU A 319 3.13 15.86 -5.77
C LEU A 319 2.28 17.14 -5.65
N PRO A 320 1.85 17.52 -4.43
CA PRO A 320 1.93 16.71 -3.21
C PRO A 320 1.06 15.47 -3.38
N ARG A 321 1.54 14.36 -2.83
CA ARG A 321 0.81 13.11 -2.90
C ARG A 321 -0.55 13.29 -2.22
N SER A 322 -1.62 13.06 -2.97
CA SER A 322 -2.97 13.01 -2.39
C SER A 322 -3.22 11.59 -1.89
N ILE A 323 -2.96 11.34 -0.62
CA ILE A 323 -3.50 10.13 0.03
C ILE A 323 -5.01 10.35 0.09
N ASN A 324 -5.79 9.54 -0.63
CA ASN A 324 -7.23 9.66 -0.49
C ASN A 324 -7.62 9.29 0.94
N GLN A 325 -7.99 10.31 1.72
CA GLN A 325 -8.54 10.17 3.07
C GLN A 325 -10.05 9.92 3.03
N GLU A 326 -10.67 9.89 1.85
CA GLU A 326 -12.07 9.48 1.75
C GLU A 326 -12.22 8.05 2.26
N ILE A 327 -13.28 7.85 3.03
CA ILE A 327 -13.70 6.52 3.44
C ILE A 327 -14.47 5.94 2.26
N HIS A 328 -14.03 4.77 1.80
CA HIS A 328 -14.70 4.09 0.70
C HIS A 328 -15.91 3.32 1.24
N TYR A 329 -17.02 4.05 1.45
CA TYR A 329 -18.25 3.51 2.03
C TYR A 329 -18.82 2.32 1.26
N ASN A 330 -18.65 2.30 -0.06
CA ASN A 330 -19.18 1.25 -0.92
C ASN A 330 -18.22 0.07 -1.12
N ALA A 331 -16.99 0.16 -0.61
CA ALA A 331 -15.98 -0.86 -0.79
C ALA A 331 -16.14 -1.99 0.23
N PHE A 332 -16.32 -3.20 -0.28
CA PHE A 332 -16.51 -4.41 0.51
C PHE A 332 -15.34 -5.35 0.28
N SER A 333 -14.48 -5.49 1.29
CA SER A 333 -13.38 -6.44 1.29
C SER A 333 -13.92 -7.86 1.39
N HIS A 334 -13.91 -8.55 0.25
CA HIS A 334 -14.34 -9.94 0.11
C HIS A 334 -13.13 -10.86 0.19
N ASN A 335 -13.38 -12.14 0.50
CA ASN A 335 -12.35 -13.19 0.52
C ASN A 335 -11.08 -12.83 1.31
N ASP A 336 -11.22 -12.07 2.39
CA ASP A 336 -10.09 -11.53 3.12
C ASP A 336 -9.30 -12.59 3.88
N TYR A 337 -9.90 -13.75 4.17
CA TYR A 337 -9.26 -14.91 4.76
C TYR A 337 -8.06 -15.48 3.97
N TRP A 338 -7.90 -15.19 2.67
CA TRP A 338 -6.69 -15.56 1.91
C TRP A 338 -5.49 -14.66 2.26
N ARG A 339 -5.74 -13.46 2.78
CA ARG A 339 -4.71 -12.49 3.14
C ARG A 339 -4.20 -12.79 4.53
N GLU A 340 -2.92 -12.49 4.76
CA GLU A 340 -2.29 -12.69 6.06
C GLU A 340 -2.91 -11.78 7.14
N ASN A 341 -3.40 -10.59 6.76
CA ASN A 341 -3.94 -9.59 7.69
C ASN A 341 -5.30 -9.04 7.20
N PRO A 342 -6.36 -9.87 7.11
CA PRO A 342 -7.63 -9.58 6.43
C PRO A 342 -8.21 -8.19 6.72
N LEU A 343 -8.47 -7.92 8.00
CA LEU A 343 -9.08 -6.69 8.48
C LEU A 343 -8.17 -5.48 8.23
N GLN A 344 -6.88 -5.62 8.50
CA GLN A 344 -5.94 -4.50 8.49
C GLN A 344 -5.65 -4.04 7.06
N ASP A 345 -5.57 -4.97 6.12
CA ASP A 345 -5.42 -4.66 4.70
C ASP A 345 -6.63 -3.86 4.20
N ALA A 346 -7.85 -4.26 4.55
CA ALA A 346 -9.06 -3.51 4.20
C ALA A 346 -9.09 -2.10 4.83
N LEU A 347 -8.75 -1.99 6.12
CA LEU A 347 -8.66 -0.72 6.82
C LEU A 347 -7.56 0.19 6.25
N ALA A 348 -6.49 -0.39 5.74
CA ALA A 348 -5.40 0.34 5.09
C ALA A 348 -5.90 1.03 3.81
N PHE A 349 -6.76 0.38 3.03
CA PHE A 349 -7.44 0.99 1.89
C PHE A 349 -8.64 1.87 2.27
N ARG A 350 -8.88 2.13 3.57
CA ARG A 350 -10.04 2.87 4.08
C ARG A 350 -11.39 2.32 3.63
N TYR A 351 -11.48 0.99 3.44
CA TYR A 351 -12.75 0.33 3.11
C TYR A 351 -13.67 0.35 4.31
N ASN A 352 -14.97 0.58 4.10
CA ASN A 352 -15.93 0.62 5.21
C ASN A 352 -16.57 -0.73 5.51
N CYS A 353 -16.35 -1.76 4.68
CA CYS A 353 -16.96 -3.06 4.87
C CYS A 353 -15.97 -4.22 4.66
N VAL A 354 -16.05 -5.23 5.52
CA VAL A 354 -15.28 -6.48 5.46
C VAL A 354 -16.19 -7.68 5.72
N GLU A 355 -15.83 -8.81 5.14
CA GLU A 355 -16.41 -10.13 5.43
C GLU A 355 -15.50 -10.94 6.35
N ALA A 356 -16.02 -11.95 7.04
CA ALA A 356 -15.23 -12.99 7.68
C ALA A 356 -15.98 -14.32 7.57
N ASP A 357 -15.42 -15.29 6.84
CA ASP A 357 -15.92 -16.66 6.78
C ASP A 357 -15.58 -17.40 8.09
N LEU A 358 -16.59 -17.85 8.85
CA LEU A 358 -16.37 -18.50 10.14
C LEU A 358 -16.77 -19.98 10.16
N TRP A 359 -15.90 -20.78 10.78
CA TRP A 359 -16.19 -22.15 11.20
C TRP A 359 -16.23 -22.25 12.72
N LEU A 360 -17.25 -22.92 13.26
CA LEU A 360 -17.30 -23.34 14.65
C LEU A 360 -16.62 -24.71 14.80
N ILE A 361 -15.52 -24.77 15.53
CA ILE A 361 -14.78 -26.02 15.80
C ILE A 361 -14.48 -26.08 17.30
N ASP A 362 -14.92 -27.15 17.95
CA ASP A 362 -14.65 -27.44 19.38
C ASP A 362 -14.89 -26.26 20.35
N GLY A 363 -15.90 -25.43 20.06
CA GLY A 363 -16.29 -24.30 20.91
C GLY A 363 -15.51 -23.01 20.68
N GLU A 364 -14.79 -22.90 19.56
CA GLU A 364 -14.07 -21.70 19.12
C GLU A 364 -14.41 -21.35 17.65
N LEU A 365 -14.23 -20.08 17.28
CA LEU A 365 -14.52 -19.54 15.95
C LEU A 365 -13.24 -19.27 15.17
N TYR A 366 -13.09 -19.95 14.04
CA TYR A 366 -11.93 -19.84 13.15
C TYR A 366 -12.32 -19.19 11.83
N VAL A 367 -11.50 -18.23 11.39
CA VAL A 367 -11.65 -17.54 10.11
C VAL A 367 -11.03 -18.39 9.01
N SER A 368 -11.85 -18.85 8.07
CA SER A 368 -11.42 -19.54 6.85
C SER A 368 -12.62 -19.87 5.99
N HIS A 369 -12.44 -19.89 4.67
CA HIS A 369 -13.48 -20.32 3.74
C HIS A 369 -13.72 -21.82 3.74
N GLU A 370 -12.64 -22.60 3.66
CA GLU A 370 -12.70 -24.04 3.88
C GLU A 370 -12.52 -24.35 5.36
N ARG A 371 -13.00 -25.50 5.83
CA ARG A 371 -12.88 -25.89 7.24
C ARG A 371 -11.39 -26.01 7.61
N PRO A 372 -10.85 -25.15 8.50
CA PRO A 372 -9.42 -25.13 8.78
C PRO A 372 -9.06 -26.14 9.86
N GLU A 373 -7.75 -26.43 9.98
CA GLU A 373 -7.20 -26.97 11.21
C GLU A 373 -7.18 -25.87 12.30
N PRO A 374 -7.64 -26.16 13.53
CA PRO A 374 -7.68 -25.19 14.62
C PRO A 374 -6.31 -24.56 14.92
N ALA A 375 -6.19 -23.24 14.78
CA ALA A 375 -5.00 -22.49 15.16
C ALA A 375 -5.37 -21.17 15.86
N PRO A 376 -4.72 -20.81 16.99
CA PRO A 376 -5.02 -19.56 17.70
C PRO A 376 -4.82 -18.30 16.85
N ALA A 377 -3.93 -18.35 15.86
CA ALA A 377 -3.62 -17.22 14.99
C ALA A 377 -4.78 -16.81 14.08
N ILE A 378 -5.70 -17.74 13.76
CA ILE A 378 -6.80 -17.51 12.81
C ILE A 378 -8.17 -17.42 13.48
N THR A 379 -8.22 -17.21 14.80
CA THR A 379 -9.51 -17.05 15.48
C THR A 379 -10.15 -15.71 15.13
N PHE A 380 -11.50 -15.68 15.09
CA PHE A 380 -12.26 -14.44 14.87
C PHE A 380 -11.88 -13.35 15.88
N GLU A 381 -11.68 -13.76 17.15
CA GLU A 381 -11.29 -12.85 18.22
C GLU A 381 -9.97 -12.12 17.93
N ASN A 382 -8.98 -12.85 17.41
CA ASN A 382 -7.63 -12.33 17.18
C ASN A 382 -7.51 -11.59 15.86
N LEU A 383 -8.17 -12.04 14.79
CA LEU A 383 -8.07 -11.41 13.47
C LEU A 383 -8.99 -10.19 13.30
N TYR A 384 -10.18 -10.18 13.92
CA TYR A 384 -11.17 -9.12 13.71
C TYR A 384 -11.54 -8.39 15.00
N LEU A 385 -12.04 -9.10 16.01
CA LEU A 385 -12.72 -8.47 17.13
C LEU A 385 -11.78 -7.57 17.96
N LYS A 386 -10.66 -8.12 18.46
CA LYS A 386 -9.69 -7.34 19.26
C LYS A 386 -9.05 -6.20 18.47
N PRO A 387 -8.54 -6.41 17.23
CA PRO A 387 -7.94 -5.31 16.48
C PRO A 387 -8.93 -4.20 16.15
N LEU A 388 -10.20 -4.54 15.85
CA LEU A 388 -11.23 -3.55 15.56
C LEU A 388 -11.57 -2.73 16.81
N VAL A 389 -11.74 -3.37 17.97
CA VAL A 389 -11.98 -2.68 19.25
C VAL A 389 -10.82 -1.74 19.60
N ALA A 390 -9.57 -2.22 19.49
CA ALA A 390 -8.39 -1.39 19.77
C ALA A 390 -8.35 -0.14 18.88
N ARG A 391 -8.68 -0.31 17.58
CA ARG A 391 -8.79 0.81 16.65
C ARG A 391 -9.89 1.79 17.04
N ILE A 392 -11.07 1.30 17.40
CA ILE A 392 -12.22 2.13 17.80
C ILE A 392 -11.86 2.98 19.02
N GLN A 393 -11.18 2.39 20.01
CA GLN A 393 -10.71 3.09 21.19
C GLN A 393 -9.68 4.17 20.85
N ALA A 394 -8.71 3.86 19.99
CA ALA A 394 -7.70 4.81 19.53
C ALA A 394 -8.30 5.99 18.76
N ASN A 395 -9.43 5.78 18.09
CA ASN A 395 -10.11 6.77 17.26
C ASN A 395 -11.30 7.48 17.95
N GLY A 396 -11.41 7.35 19.28
CA GLY A 396 -12.44 8.07 20.06
C GLY A 396 -13.86 7.54 19.87
N GLY A 397 -14.02 6.24 19.62
CA GLY A 397 -15.33 5.58 19.54
C GLY A 397 -15.84 5.32 18.12
N LYS A 398 -14.99 5.45 17.08
CA LYS A 398 -15.33 5.13 15.68
C LYS A 398 -14.23 4.31 15.02
N VAL A 399 -14.55 3.53 13.99
CA VAL A 399 -13.50 2.82 13.21
C VAL A 399 -12.64 3.80 12.40
N TYR A 400 -13.26 4.83 11.81
CA TYR A 400 -12.57 5.98 11.23
C TYR A 400 -13.02 7.25 11.98
N PRO A 401 -12.10 8.13 12.43
CA PRO A 401 -12.46 9.32 13.21
C PRO A 401 -13.49 10.23 12.51
N ASP A 402 -13.39 10.30 11.19
CA ASP A 402 -14.17 11.12 10.29
C ASP A 402 -15.41 10.42 9.70
N SER A 403 -15.73 9.18 10.12
CA SER A 403 -16.88 8.48 9.53
C SER A 403 -18.21 9.12 9.91
N ASP A 404 -19.10 9.21 8.92
CA ASP A 404 -20.50 9.64 9.09
C ASP A 404 -21.47 8.49 9.43
N ARG A 405 -20.99 7.24 9.33
CA ARG A 405 -21.76 6.01 9.54
C ARG A 405 -20.90 4.89 10.15
N PRO A 406 -21.51 3.78 10.59
CA PRO A 406 -20.81 2.63 11.12
C PRO A 406 -19.93 1.94 10.08
N PHE A 407 -18.87 1.29 10.55
CA PHE A 407 -18.16 0.27 9.80
C PHE A 407 -18.98 -1.01 9.75
N TYR A 408 -18.93 -1.72 8.62
CA TYR A 408 -19.76 -2.89 8.39
C TYR A 408 -18.91 -4.17 8.49
N LEU A 409 -19.20 -5.00 9.49
CA LEU A 409 -18.56 -6.31 9.65
C LEU A 409 -19.60 -7.39 9.37
N MET A 410 -19.46 -8.03 8.21
CA MET A 410 -20.27 -9.19 7.84
C MET A 410 -19.54 -10.47 8.26
N VAL A 411 -20.26 -11.43 8.84
CA VAL A 411 -19.75 -12.78 9.08
C VAL A 411 -20.55 -13.77 8.26
N ASP A 412 -19.88 -14.56 7.42
CA ASP A 412 -20.51 -15.70 6.75
C ASP A 412 -20.40 -16.94 7.65
N CYS A 413 -21.54 -17.41 8.14
CA CYS A 413 -21.60 -18.64 8.93
C CYS A 413 -21.50 -19.84 7.99
N LYS A 414 -20.32 -20.49 7.90
CA LYS A 414 -20.11 -21.62 6.98
C LYS A 414 -20.94 -22.85 7.34
N ALA A 415 -21.19 -23.04 8.63
CA ALA A 415 -22.09 -24.06 9.16
C ALA A 415 -22.50 -23.75 10.61
N GLN A 416 -23.61 -24.34 11.05
CA GLN A 416 -24.08 -24.35 12.44
C GLN A 416 -24.33 -22.95 13.00
N GLY A 417 -24.89 -22.03 12.20
CA GLY A 417 -24.97 -20.61 12.60
C GLY A 417 -25.82 -20.34 13.83
N GLU A 418 -26.78 -21.19 14.17
CA GLU A 418 -27.54 -21.10 15.44
C GLU A 418 -26.64 -21.32 16.68
N GLU A 419 -25.69 -22.25 16.62
CA GLU A 419 -24.73 -22.49 17.71
C GLU A 419 -23.59 -21.46 17.68
N MET A 420 -23.11 -21.10 16.49
CA MET A 420 -22.11 -20.05 16.29
C MET A 420 -22.58 -18.72 16.88
N TYR A 421 -23.85 -18.38 16.68
CA TYR A 421 -24.43 -17.13 17.19
C TYR A 421 -24.35 -17.02 18.72
N LYS A 422 -24.55 -18.13 19.45
CA LYS A 422 -24.40 -18.14 20.91
C LYS A 422 -22.97 -17.79 21.33
N LEU A 423 -21.98 -18.32 20.62
CA LEU A 423 -20.57 -18.06 20.89
C LEU A 423 -20.15 -16.65 20.48
N LEU A 424 -20.57 -16.17 19.30
CA LEU A 424 -20.36 -14.80 18.84
C LEU A 424 -20.88 -13.80 19.86
N LYS A 425 -22.13 -13.97 20.33
CA LYS A 425 -22.70 -13.13 21.38
C LYS A 425 -21.83 -13.10 22.63
N LYS A 426 -21.37 -14.27 23.08
CA LYS A 426 -20.51 -14.38 24.26
C LYS A 426 -19.17 -13.64 24.07
N GLN A 427 -18.53 -13.79 22.92
CA GLN A 427 -17.26 -13.12 22.61
C GLN A 427 -17.42 -11.61 22.46
N MET A 428 -18.54 -11.14 21.92
CA MET A 428 -18.81 -9.73 21.65
C MET A 428 -19.42 -8.98 22.84
N GLU A 429 -20.06 -9.66 23.79
CA GLU A 429 -20.73 -9.03 24.95
C GLU A 429 -19.83 -8.05 25.74
N PRO A 430 -18.53 -8.33 25.98
CA PRO A 430 -17.62 -7.38 26.62
C PRO A 430 -17.43 -6.06 25.86
N TYR A 431 -17.70 -6.06 24.56
CA TYR A 431 -17.48 -4.95 23.62
C TYR A 431 -18.79 -4.39 23.04
N LYS A 432 -19.94 -4.78 23.58
CA LYS A 432 -21.27 -4.50 23.01
C LYS A 432 -21.56 -3.01 22.77
N GLU A 433 -20.92 -2.12 23.51
CA GLU A 433 -21.06 -0.67 23.35
C GLU A 433 -20.56 -0.16 21.98
N TYR A 434 -19.62 -0.87 21.34
CA TYR A 434 -19.08 -0.52 20.03
C TYR A 434 -19.91 -1.06 18.85
N PHE A 435 -20.95 -1.84 19.13
CA PHE A 435 -21.81 -2.44 18.12
C PHE A 435 -23.17 -1.75 18.06
N CYS A 436 -23.66 -1.52 16.85
CA CYS A 436 -25.04 -1.08 16.63
C CYS A 436 -25.98 -2.11 17.27
N SER A 437 -27.08 -1.63 17.84
CA SER A 437 -28.01 -2.49 18.57
C SER A 437 -29.45 -2.13 18.32
N VAL A 438 -30.33 -3.07 18.61
CA VAL A 438 -31.77 -2.87 18.71
C VAL A 438 -32.17 -3.27 20.12
N ASP A 439 -32.90 -2.41 20.82
CA ASP A 439 -33.47 -2.70 22.14
C ASP A 439 -34.95 -2.34 22.14
N ASN A 440 -35.81 -3.36 22.31
CA ASN A 440 -37.27 -3.24 22.24
C ASN A 440 -37.78 -2.50 20.99
N GLY A 441 -37.13 -2.75 19.85
CA GLY A 441 -37.46 -2.14 18.56
C GLY A 441 -36.78 -0.79 18.27
N GLU A 442 -36.08 -0.19 19.24
CA GLU A 442 -35.32 1.04 19.04
C GLU A 442 -33.90 0.73 18.55
N TYR A 443 -33.54 1.26 17.39
CA TYR A 443 -32.18 1.16 16.86
C TYR A 443 -31.24 2.19 17.50
N ARG A 444 -30.05 1.74 17.88
CA ARG A 444 -28.95 2.57 18.38
C ARG A 444 -27.72 2.34 17.52
N GLU A 445 -27.28 3.39 16.83
CA GLU A 445 -26.05 3.38 16.05
C GLU A 445 -24.82 3.37 16.97
N SER A 446 -23.77 2.68 16.54
CA SER A 446 -22.44 2.70 17.16
C SER A 446 -21.36 2.46 16.11
N ALA A 447 -20.10 2.24 16.52
CA ALA A 447 -18.94 2.16 15.63
C ALA A 447 -19.06 1.08 14.55
N VAL A 448 -19.71 -0.05 14.85
CA VAL A 448 -19.78 -1.22 13.96
C VAL A 448 -21.21 -1.72 13.80
N LEU A 449 -21.68 -1.90 12.57
CA LEU A 449 -22.87 -2.69 12.26
C LEU A 449 -22.43 -4.13 11.95
N PHE A 450 -22.82 -5.07 12.81
CA PHE A 450 -22.42 -6.48 12.70
C PHE A 450 -23.59 -7.36 12.22
N PHE A 451 -23.44 -8.05 11.10
CA PHE A 451 -24.51 -8.86 10.51
C PHE A 451 -24.04 -10.20 9.97
N LEU A 452 -24.94 -11.19 9.99
CA LEU A 452 -24.65 -12.59 9.70
C LEU A 452 -25.22 -13.04 8.37
N SER A 453 -24.38 -13.61 7.51
CA SER A 453 -24.72 -14.28 6.25
C SER A 453 -24.50 -15.80 6.33
N GLY A 454 -24.55 -16.50 5.20
CA GLY A 454 -24.39 -17.96 5.14
C GLY A 454 -25.52 -18.70 5.87
N ASP A 455 -25.16 -19.73 6.65
CA ASP A 455 -26.02 -20.52 7.55
C ASP A 455 -26.47 -19.74 8.81
N ARG A 456 -26.73 -18.44 8.65
CA ARG A 456 -27.13 -17.49 9.69
C ARG A 456 -28.32 -17.94 10.55
N PRO A 457 -28.40 -17.51 11.83
CA PRO A 457 -29.42 -17.92 12.78
C PRO A 457 -30.81 -17.34 12.48
N LYS A 458 -31.57 -17.97 11.57
CA LYS A 458 -32.91 -17.49 11.17
C LYS A 458 -34.01 -17.76 12.21
N ASN A 459 -33.77 -18.61 13.22
CA ASN A 459 -34.78 -18.93 14.22
C ASN A 459 -34.57 -18.22 15.56
N SER A 460 -33.33 -18.13 16.04
CA SER A 460 -33.04 -17.54 17.36
C SER A 460 -32.97 -16.01 17.29
N LEU A 461 -32.16 -15.45 16.39
CA LEU A 461 -31.89 -14.01 16.31
C LEU A 461 -33.16 -13.17 16.13
N PRO A 462 -34.10 -13.49 15.22
CA PRO A 462 -35.32 -12.68 15.05
C PRO A 462 -36.24 -12.62 16.27
N LYS A 463 -36.08 -13.52 17.24
CA LYS A 463 -36.90 -13.57 18.46
C LYS A 463 -36.34 -12.71 19.59
N GLU A 464 -35.14 -12.15 19.43
CA GLU A 464 -34.53 -11.31 20.45
C GLU A 464 -35.06 -9.88 20.41
N ASN A 465 -35.56 -9.40 21.55
CA ASN A 465 -35.98 -8.01 21.71
C ASN A 465 -34.79 -7.05 21.86
N SER A 466 -33.67 -7.55 22.39
CA SER A 466 -32.45 -6.78 22.63
C SER A 466 -31.25 -7.51 22.03
N ARG A 467 -30.63 -6.95 21.00
CA ARG A 467 -29.53 -7.58 20.25
C ARG A 467 -28.59 -6.55 19.64
N PHE A 468 -27.34 -6.93 19.40
CA PHE A 468 -26.33 -6.15 18.68
C PHE A 468 -25.85 -6.85 17.39
N THR A 469 -26.69 -7.75 16.87
CA THR A 469 -26.43 -8.56 15.67
C THR A 469 -27.64 -8.53 14.75
N PHE A 470 -27.38 -8.51 13.46
CA PHE A 470 -28.39 -8.41 12.41
C PHE A 470 -28.23 -9.55 11.40
N LEU A 471 -29.17 -9.69 10.47
CA LEU A 471 -29.12 -10.69 9.40
C LEU A 471 -28.75 -10.04 8.07
N ASP A 472 -28.04 -10.79 7.23
CA ASP A 472 -28.02 -10.56 5.80
C ASP A 472 -29.31 -11.15 5.19
N GLY A 473 -30.07 -10.35 4.46
CA GLY A 473 -31.27 -10.77 3.74
C GLY A 473 -30.95 -11.45 2.40
N GLN A 474 -31.95 -12.05 1.77
CA GLN A 474 -31.88 -12.52 0.38
C GLN A 474 -32.94 -11.83 -0.48
N ILE A 475 -32.78 -11.84 -1.81
CA ILE A 475 -33.73 -11.18 -2.72
C ILE A 475 -35.15 -11.74 -2.55
N LYS A 476 -35.27 -13.04 -2.24
CA LYS A 476 -36.55 -13.69 -1.96
C LYS A 476 -37.29 -13.11 -0.75
N ASP A 477 -36.58 -12.46 0.17
CA ASP A 477 -37.13 -11.90 1.40
C ASP A 477 -37.77 -10.51 1.19
N LEU A 478 -37.55 -9.90 0.02
CA LEU A 478 -38.16 -8.63 -0.36
C LEU A 478 -39.69 -8.77 -0.46
N GLY A 479 -40.41 -7.77 0.03
CA GLY A 479 -41.86 -7.72 0.10
C GLY A 479 -42.48 -8.51 1.25
N GLN A 480 -41.68 -9.19 2.08
CA GLN A 480 -42.19 -10.01 3.20
C GLN A 480 -42.33 -9.24 4.53
N GLY A 481 -42.05 -7.92 4.53
CA GLY A 481 -42.16 -7.08 5.73
C GLY A 481 -41.03 -7.28 6.74
N ILE A 482 -39.89 -7.85 6.33
CA ILE A 482 -38.69 -7.95 7.17
C ILE A 482 -38.05 -6.55 7.27
N PRO A 483 -37.97 -5.94 8.46
CA PRO A 483 -37.48 -4.57 8.59
C PRO A 483 -35.94 -4.49 8.46
N ALA A 484 -35.42 -3.35 8.01
CA ALA A 484 -33.97 -3.07 7.96
C ALA A 484 -33.31 -3.17 9.35
N SER A 485 -34.05 -2.92 10.43
CA SER A 485 -33.56 -3.12 11.80
C SER A 485 -33.31 -4.59 12.13
N LEU A 486 -33.82 -5.56 11.36
CA LEU A 486 -33.50 -6.99 11.46
C LEU A 486 -32.52 -7.42 10.37
N ALA A 487 -32.77 -7.00 9.12
CA ALA A 487 -31.93 -7.33 7.97
C ALA A 487 -31.53 -6.04 7.21
N PRO A 488 -30.44 -5.35 7.61
CA PRO A 488 -30.04 -4.07 7.04
C PRO A 488 -29.41 -4.19 5.65
N ALA A 489 -28.95 -5.37 5.27
CA ALA A 489 -28.38 -5.67 3.96
C ALA A 489 -29.14 -6.82 3.30
N VAL A 490 -29.11 -6.88 1.98
CA VAL A 490 -29.60 -7.98 1.15
C VAL A 490 -28.48 -8.37 0.19
N SER A 491 -28.08 -9.63 0.23
CA SER A 491 -27.04 -10.17 -0.65
C SER A 491 -27.53 -11.42 -1.37
N ASP A 492 -27.12 -11.60 -2.63
CA ASP A 492 -27.43 -12.80 -3.39
C ASP A 492 -26.36 -13.14 -4.44
N ASN A 493 -26.41 -14.37 -4.95
CA ASN A 493 -25.45 -14.84 -5.96
C ASN A 493 -25.77 -14.24 -7.31
N TYR A 494 -24.87 -13.43 -7.86
CA TYR A 494 -25.01 -12.84 -9.18
C TYR A 494 -25.32 -13.89 -10.26
N SER A 495 -24.63 -15.03 -10.21
CA SER A 495 -24.74 -16.09 -11.23
C SER A 495 -26.08 -16.82 -11.22
N ASP A 496 -26.87 -16.71 -10.14
CA ASP A 496 -28.22 -17.28 -10.08
C ASP A 496 -29.25 -16.41 -10.83
N PHE A 497 -28.91 -15.14 -11.11
CA PHE A 497 -29.84 -14.16 -11.69
C PHE A 497 -29.46 -13.74 -13.10
N PHE A 498 -28.17 -13.73 -13.44
CA PHE A 498 -27.64 -13.14 -14.66
C PHE A 498 -26.57 -14.00 -15.31
N THR A 499 -26.48 -13.90 -16.64
CA THR A 499 -25.49 -14.63 -17.44
C THR A 499 -24.40 -13.71 -17.99
N TRP A 500 -24.59 -12.39 -17.97
CA TRP A 500 -23.59 -11.43 -18.44
C TRP A 500 -22.31 -11.51 -17.61
N LYS A 501 -21.16 -11.58 -18.29
CA LYS A 501 -19.82 -11.78 -17.69
C LYS A 501 -18.90 -10.58 -17.91
N GLY A 502 -19.44 -9.38 -18.09
CA GLY A 502 -18.64 -8.16 -18.23
C GLY A 502 -18.44 -7.75 -19.68
N GLU A 503 -18.41 -8.68 -20.63
CA GLU A 503 -18.13 -8.35 -22.03
C GLU A 503 -19.32 -7.64 -22.72
N GLY A 504 -19.04 -6.50 -23.36
CA GLY A 504 -20.04 -5.71 -24.07
C GLY A 504 -21.14 -5.14 -23.17
N GLU A 505 -22.26 -4.74 -23.75
CA GLU A 505 -23.42 -4.27 -22.99
C GLU A 505 -24.19 -5.45 -22.38
N MET A 506 -24.62 -5.30 -21.13
CA MET A 506 -25.52 -6.26 -20.49
C MET A 506 -26.85 -6.35 -21.25
N PRO A 507 -27.42 -7.54 -21.48
CA PRO A 507 -28.73 -7.70 -22.12
C PRO A 507 -29.81 -6.85 -21.42
N ALA A 508 -30.63 -6.16 -22.21
CA ALA A 508 -31.56 -5.13 -21.70
C ALA A 508 -32.57 -5.67 -20.66
N ASP A 509 -33.04 -6.90 -20.85
CA ASP A 509 -33.93 -7.60 -19.92
C ASP A 509 -33.23 -7.92 -18.59
N GLN A 510 -31.97 -8.34 -18.63
CA GLN A 510 -31.15 -8.59 -17.44
C GLN A 510 -30.86 -7.29 -16.69
N LEU A 511 -30.49 -6.21 -17.41
CA LEU A 511 -30.25 -4.90 -16.82
C LEU A 511 -31.52 -4.33 -16.16
N GLN A 512 -32.68 -4.45 -16.83
CA GLN A 512 -33.97 -4.04 -16.25
C GLN A 512 -34.24 -4.80 -14.94
N LYS A 513 -34.09 -6.13 -14.96
CA LYS A 513 -34.27 -6.97 -13.77
C LYS A 513 -33.33 -6.59 -12.62
N MET A 514 -32.07 -6.29 -12.91
CA MET A 514 -31.10 -5.81 -11.90
C MET A 514 -31.57 -4.51 -11.25
N ARG A 515 -31.95 -3.51 -12.06
CA ARG A 515 -32.44 -2.23 -11.56
C ARG A 515 -33.72 -2.36 -10.74
N GLU A 516 -34.60 -3.27 -11.10
CA GLU A 516 -35.81 -3.56 -10.32
C GLU A 516 -35.50 -4.19 -8.96
N ILE A 517 -34.52 -5.10 -8.90
CA ILE A 517 -34.05 -5.68 -7.64
C ILE A 517 -33.44 -4.60 -6.75
N ILE A 518 -32.48 -3.83 -7.26
CA ILE A 518 -31.81 -2.75 -6.51
C ILE A 518 -32.84 -1.75 -5.98
N ARG A 519 -33.78 -1.30 -6.83
CA ARG A 519 -34.85 -0.39 -6.42
C ARG A 519 -35.68 -0.95 -5.26
N LYS A 520 -36.10 -2.22 -5.33
CA LYS A 520 -36.90 -2.84 -4.25
C LYS A 520 -36.13 -2.92 -2.94
N VAL A 521 -34.83 -3.17 -2.99
CA VAL A 521 -33.96 -3.20 -1.80
C VAL A 521 -33.88 -1.81 -1.18
N HIS A 522 -33.68 -0.78 -2.00
CA HIS A 522 -33.64 0.62 -1.56
C HIS A 522 -35.00 1.14 -1.05
N ASP A 523 -36.11 0.73 -1.67
CA ASP A 523 -37.47 1.06 -1.21
C ASP A 523 -37.76 0.50 0.20
N GLU A 524 -37.09 -0.59 0.58
CA GLU A 524 -37.14 -1.17 1.93
C GLU A 524 -36.08 -0.58 2.90
N GLY A 525 -35.29 0.39 2.45
CA GLY A 525 -34.26 1.06 3.25
C GLY A 525 -33.07 0.16 3.60
N LYS A 526 -32.76 -0.80 2.72
CA LYS A 526 -31.67 -1.79 2.92
C LYS A 526 -30.52 -1.54 1.95
N LEU A 527 -29.33 -2.01 2.32
CA LEU A 527 -28.15 -2.05 1.47
C LEU A 527 -28.18 -3.27 0.55
N PHE A 528 -27.55 -3.18 -0.62
CA PHE A 528 -27.50 -4.28 -1.58
C PHE A 528 -26.09 -4.71 -1.97
N ARG A 529 -25.90 -6.03 -2.13
CA ARG A 529 -24.65 -6.67 -2.54
C ARG A 529 -24.88 -7.82 -3.53
N TRP A 530 -24.01 -7.93 -4.53
CA TRP A 530 -23.85 -9.14 -5.32
C TRP A 530 -22.58 -9.90 -4.90
N TRP A 531 -22.70 -11.19 -4.60
CA TRP A 531 -21.55 -12.10 -4.51
C TRP A 531 -21.51 -13.05 -5.71
N GLY A 532 -20.37 -13.71 -5.95
CA GLY A 532 -20.24 -14.66 -7.07
C GLY A 532 -20.23 -14.02 -8.47
N ALA A 533 -20.03 -12.70 -8.55
CA ALA A 533 -19.73 -12.01 -9.81
C ALA A 533 -18.22 -12.06 -10.11
N PRO A 534 -17.80 -12.00 -11.39
CA PRO A 534 -16.38 -11.87 -11.74
C PRO A 534 -15.71 -10.65 -11.06
N ASP A 535 -14.50 -10.85 -10.52
CA ASP A 535 -13.72 -9.81 -9.85
C ASP A 535 -12.86 -9.03 -10.86
N THR A 536 -13.50 -8.18 -11.68
CA THR A 536 -12.80 -7.36 -12.69
C THR A 536 -13.16 -5.89 -12.57
N GLU A 537 -12.25 -5.02 -13.00
CA GLU A 537 -12.44 -3.56 -13.04
C GLU A 537 -13.77 -3.17 -13.70
N GLN A 538 -14.10 -3.81 -14.83
CA GLN A 538 -15.33 -3.56 -15.58
C GLN A 538 -16.59 -3.86 -14.76
N PHE A 539 -16.60 -4.96 -14.00
CA PHE A 539 -17.69 -5.27 -13.08
C PHE A 539 -17.80 -4.26 -11.94
N LYS A 540 -16.66 -3.81 -11.38
CA LYS A 540 -16.66 -2.81 -10.31
C LYS A 540 -17.30 -1.51 -10.78
N ARG A 541 -16.86 -0.99 -11.92
CA ARG A 541 -17.43 0.23 -12.53
C ARG A 541 -18.91 0.06 -12.83
N PHE A 542 -19.30 -1.09 -13.37
CA PHE A 542 -20.70 -1.38 -13.67
C PHE A 542 -21.57 -1.41 -12.41
N PHE A 543 -21.16 -2.12 -11.36
CA PHE A 543 -21.90 -2.18 -10.09
C PHE A 543 -22.01 -0.82 -9.40
N ILE A 544 -20.94 -0.02 -9.39
CA ILE A 544 -20.97 1.34 -8.88
C ILE A 544 -21.98 2.20 -9.66
N LYS A 545 -21.94 2.12 -10.99
CA LYS A 545 -22.84 2.88 -11.88
C LYS A 545 -24.32 2.50 -11.66
N GLU A 546 -24.62 1.22 -11.46
CA GLU A 546 -25.99 0.73 -11.30
C GLU A 546 -26.51 0.83 -9.85
N GLY A 547 -25.70 1.35 -8.92
CA GLY A 547 -26.13 1.63 -7.55
C GLY A 547 -26.09 0.43 -6.61
N VAL A 548 -25.18 -0.51 -6.81
CA VAL A 548 -24.86 -1.54 -5.82
C VAL A 548 -24.12 -0.88 -4.65
N ASP A 549 -24.61 -1.07 -3.42
CA ASP A 549 -24.10 -0.36 -2.25
C ASP A 549 -22.79 -0.98 -1.73
N LEU A 550 -22.68 -2.30 -1.73
CA LEU A 550 -21.52 -3.04 -1.22
C LEU A 550 -20.84 -3.78 -2.38
N VAL A 551 -19.83 -3.15 -2.96
CA VAL A 551 -19.08 -3.71 -4.09
C VAL A 551 -17.95 -4.57 -3.54
N GLY A 552 -18.12 -5.90 -3.62
CA GLY A 552 -17.11 -6.88 -3.20
C GLY A 552 -15.80 -6.72 -3.98
N ALA A 553 -14.66 -7.03 -3.38
CA ALA A 553 -13.37 -7.12 -4.05
C ALA A 553 -12.46 -8.14 -3.37
N ASP A 554 -11.85 -9.03 -4.16
CA ASP A 554 -10.78 -9.91 -3.69
C ASP A 554 -9.43 -9.19 -3.89
N ASP A 555 -9.27 -8.49 -5.02
CA ASP A 555 -8.22 -7.47 -5.22
C ASP A 555 -8.64 -6.10 -4.66
N LEU A 556 -8.24 -5.83 -3.41
CA LEU A 556 -8.51 -4.54 -2.77
C LEU A 556 -7.90 -3.35 -3.52
N ASN A 557 -6.74 -3.53 -4.16
CA ASN A 557 -6.08 -2.43 -4.85
C ASN A 557 -6.81 -2.11 -6.16
N GLY A 558 -7.24 -3.13 -6.90
CA GLY A 558 -8.04 -2.97 -8.11
C GLY A 558 -9.31 -2.16 -7.86
N LEU A 559 -10.08 -2.50 -6.82
CA LEU A 559 -11.26 -1.71 -6.47
C LEU A 559 -10.90 -0.30 -5.94
N TYR A 560 -9.79 -0.16 -5.20
CA TYR A 560 -9.34 1.15 -4.72
C TYR A 560 -9.06 2.06 -5.91
N ASN A 561 -8.33 1.59 -6.92
CA ASN A 561 -8.05 2.37 -8.12
C ASN A 561 -9.34 2.78 -8.84
N VAL A 562 -10.29 1.87 -9.03
CA VAL A 562 -11.59 2.20 -9.63
C VAL A 562 -12.34 3.30 -8.88
N LEU A 563 -12.28 3.29 -7.54
CA LEU A 563 -12.95 4.29 -6.70
C LEU A 563 -12.23 5.64 -6.66
N ASN A 564 -10.95 5.68 -7.03
CA ASN A 564 -10.09 6.86 -6.97
C ASN A 564 -9.83 7.50 -8.33
N GLU A 565 -9.98 6.75 -9.43
CA GLU A 565 -9.94 7.28 -10.79
C GLU A 565 -11.19 8.10 -11.08
N ARG A 566 -11.08 9.42 -10.93
CA ARG A 566 -12.11 10.40 -11.30
C ARG A 566 -11.93 10.90 -12.73
#